data_AF-A0A947I1Z0-F1
#
_entry.id   AF-A0A947I1Z0-F1
#
_cell.length_a   1.000
_cell.length_b   1.000
_cell.length_c   1.000
_cell.angle_alpha   90.00
_cell.angle_beta   90.00
_cell.angle_gamma   90.00
#
_symmetry.space_group_name_H-M   'P 1'
#
loop_
_entity.id
_entity.type
_entity.pdbx_description
1 polymer ?
#
loop_
_entity_poly.entity_id
_entity_poly.type
_entity_poly.pdbx_seq_one_letter_code
_entity_poly.pdbx_strand_id
1 'polypeptide(L)' 'MSRIRQRELHARRSRKKKLAQLREQYAAAKSASAKTKILDKVSLIAPSLTKEDFEGSVKG' A
#
# COMPACT_ATOMS: atom_id res chain seq x y z
N MET A 1 -21.81 9.04 -15.07
CA MET A 1 -20.61 9.60 -14.37
C MET A 1 -19.64 10.12 -15.41
N SER A 2 -19.00 11.27 -15.18
CA SER A 2 -17.96 11.80 -16.07
C SER A 2 -16.76 10.83 -16.16
N ARG A 3 -16.10 10.75 -17.33
CA ARG A 3 -14.89 9.94 -17.57
C ARG A 3 -13.76 10.27 -16.58
N ILE A 4 -13.66 11.53 -16.16
CA ILE A 4 -12.67 12.00 -15.17
C ILE A 4 -12.89 11.27 -13.83
N ARG A 5 -14.14 11.28 -13.34
CA ARG A 5 -14.52 10.62 -12.08
C ARG A 5 -14.30 9.11 -12.14
N GLN A 6 -14.53 8.47 -13.29
CA GLN A 6 -14.26 7.03 -13.45
C GLN A 6 -12.76 6.73 -13.37
N ARG A 7 -11.90 7.54 -13.99
CA ARG A 7 -10.44 7.37 -13.95
C ARG A 7 -9.87 7.53 -12.54
N GLU A 8 -10.35 8.53 -11.80
CA GLU A 8 -9.98 8.73 -10.40
C GLU A 8 -10.40 7.55 -9.51
N LEU A 9 -11.64 7.08 -9.67
CA LEU A 9 -12.14 5.92 -8.95
C LEU A 9 -11.31 4.67 -9.25
N HIS A 10 -10.98 4.45 -10.52
CA HIS A 10 -10.13 3.34 -10.94
C HIS A 10 -8.72 3.45 -10.32
N ALA A 11 -8.08 4.62 -10.40
CA ALA A 11 -6.77 4.85 -9.79
C ALA A 11 -6.78 4.60 -8.28
N ARG A 12 -7.83 5.07 -7.58
CA ARG A 12 -8.01 4.85 -6.14
C ARG A 12 -8.17 3.36 -5.82
N ARG A 13 -8.96 2.62 -6.60
CA ARG A 13 -9.13 1.16 -6.44
C ARG A 13 -7.81 0.42 -6.66
N SER A 14 -7.07 0.75 -7.71
CA SER A 14 -5.76 0.15 -8.00
C SER A 14 -4.75 0.44 -6.89
N ARG A 15 -4.70 1.67 -6.37
CA ARG A 15 -3.85 2.03 -5.22
C ARG A 15 -4.20 1.19 -3.99
N LYS A 16 -5.50 1.08 -3.66
CA LYS A 16 -5.96 0.24 -2.53
C LYS A 16 -5.57 -1.23 -2.71
N LYS A 17 -5.79 -1.81 -3.89
CA LYS A 17 -5.41 -3.20 -4.19
C LYS A 17 -3.90 -3.40 -4.04
N LYS A 18 -3.10 -2.47 -4.53
CA LYS A 18 -1.64 -2.55 -4.42
C LYS A 18 -1.16 -2.47 -2.98
N LEU A 19 -1.73 -1.58 -2.17
CA LEU A 19 -1.42 -1.49 -0.75
C LEU A 19 -1.81 -2.77 0.01
N ALA A 20 -2.94 -3.41 -0.32
CA ALA A 20 -3.32 -4.70 0.25
C ALA A 20 -2.28 -5.80 -0.06
N GLN A 21 -1.86 -5.90 -1.32
CA GLN A 21 -0.80 -6.86 -1.71
C GLN A 21 0.53 -6.60 -0.97
N LEU A 22 0.90 -5.33 -0.79
CA LEU A 22 2.12 -4.99 -0.05
C LEU A 22 2.01 -5.36 1.44
N ARG A 23 0.82 -5.26 2.03
CA ARG A 23 0.57 -5.71 3.42
C ARG A 23 0.73 -7.21 3.57
N GLU A 24 0.16 -7.98 2.65
CA GLU A 24 0.33 -9.44 2.62
C GLU A 24 1.81 -9.83 2.48
N GLN A 25 2.52 -9.17 1.57
CA GLN A 25 3.97 -9.36 1.40
C GLN A 25 4.76 -8.98 2.65
N TYR A 26 4.37 -7.90 3.34
CA TYR A 26 5.02 -7.43 4.56
C TYR A 26 4.81 -8.43 5.72
N ALA A 27 3.59 -8.97 5.84
CA ALA A 27 3.25 -10.00 6.82
C ALA A 27 4.03 -11.30 6.58
N ALA A 28 4.16 -11.72 5.32
CA ALA A 28 4.89 -12.93 4.94
C ALA A 28 6.43 -12.76 4.97
N ALA A 29 6.93 -11.53 4.91
CA ALA A 29 8.36 -11.25 4.88
C ALA A 29 9.04 -11.61 6.22
N LYS A 30 9.99 -12.54 6.16
CA LYS A 30 10.78 -12.97 7.34
C LYS A 30 12.02 -12.10 7.60
N SER A 31 12.55 -11.46 6.55
CA SER A 31 13.78 -10.66 6.65
C SER A 31 13.50 -9.17 6.79
N ALA A 32 14.32 -8.50 7.60
CA ALA A 32 14.25 -7.04 7.76
C ALA A 32 14.47 -6.30 6.43
N SER A 33 15.41 -6.78 5.60
CA SER A 33 15.66 -6.20 4.27
C SER A 33 14.43 -6.27 3.35
N ALA A 34 13.69 -7.39 3.35
CA ALA A 34 12.47 -7.51 2.55
C ALA A 34 11.38 -6.55 3.04
N LYS A 35 11.23 -6.41 4.36
CA LYS A 35 10.29 -5.45 4.97
C LYS A 35 10.63 -4.01 4.59
N THR A 36 11.90 -3.61 4.64
CA THR A 36 12.33 -2.27 4.21
C THR A 36 11.97 -1.99 2.75
N LYS A 37 12.28 -2.91 1.83
CA LYS A 37 11.94 -2.75 0.40
C LYS A 37 10.43 -2.61 0.15
N ILE A 38 9.61 -3.20 1.01
CA ILE A 38 8.15 -3.07 0.93
C ILE A 38 7.72 -1.69 1.41
N LEU A 39 8.28 -1.20 2.52
CA LEU A 39 8.00 0.14 3.04
C LEU A 39 8.43 1.23 2.06
N ASP A 40 9.57 1.08 1.37
CA ASP A 40 10.01 2.00 0.32
C ASP A 40 9.00 2.05 -0.85
N LYS A 41 8.39 0.91 -1.20
CA LYS A 41 7.32 0.89 -2.20
C LYS A 41 6.04 1.56 -1.70
N VAL A 42 5.71 1.39 -0.43
CA VAL A 42 4.55 2.03 0.19
C VAL A 42 4.69 3.55 0.17
N SER A 43 5.86 4.09 0.52
CA SER A 43 6.10 5.53 0.54
C SER A 43 5.97 6.17 -0.85
N LEU A 44 6.38 5.48 -1.91
CA LEU A 44 6.19 5.93 -3.29
C LEU A 44 4.71 5.91 -3.73
N ILE A 45 3.92 4.94 -3.27
CA ILE A 45 2.52 4.75 -3.68
C ILE A 45 1.57 5.64 -2.89
N ALA A 46 1.84 5.81 -1.61
CA ALA A 46 1.04 6.57 -0.66
C ALA A 46 1.98 7.37 0.27
N PRO A 47 2.51 8.52 -0.19
CA PRO A 47 3.44 9.34 0.60
C PRO A 47 2.86 9.86 1.92
N SER A 48 1.52 9.98 1.99
CA SER A 48 0.81 10.41 3.20
C SER A 48 0.53 9.27 4.18
N LEU A 49 0.86 8.02 3.84
CA LEU A 49 0.67 6.87 4.72
C LEU A 49 1.96 6.64 5.51
N THR A 50 1.89 6.80 6.82
CA THR A 50 3.05 6.58 7.69
C THR A 50 3.36 5.08 7.79
N LYS A 51 4.59 4.76 8.19
CA LYS A 51 5.01 3.38 8.43
C LYS A 51 4.17 2.76 9.54
N GLU A 52 3.91 3.51 10.60
CA GLU A 52 3.16 3.10 11.77
C GLU A 52 1.72 2.75 11.40
N ASP A 53 1.06 3.59 10.59
CA ASP A 53 -0.30 3.32 10.09
C ASP A 53 -0.33 2.08 9.18
N PHE A 54 0.70 1.92 8.33
CA PHE A 54 0.82 0.78 7.44
C PHE A 54 0.98 -0.52 8.24
N GLU A 55 1.86 -0.54 9.24
CA GLU A 55 2.11 -1.69 10.11
C GLU A 55 0.92 -2.01 11.02
N GLY A 56 0.25 -0.99 11.56
CA GLY A 56 -0.97 -1.15 12.35
C GLY A 56 -2.10 -1.83 11.56
N SER A 57 -2.19 -1.53 10.26
CA SER A 57 -3.15 -2.17 9.35
C SER A 57 -2.84 -3.64 9.01
N VAL A 58 -1.64 -4.14 9.33
CA VAL A 58 -1.23 -5.55 9.09
C VAL A 58 -1.56 -6.45 10.29
N LYS A 59 -1.66 -5.86 11.49
CA LYS A 59 -1.91 -6.58 12.75
C LYS A 59 -3.41 -6.71 13.09
N GLY A 60 -4.29 -6.19 12.22
CA GLY A 60 -5.74 -6.25 12.38
C GLY A 60 -6.38 -7.45 11.70
#